data_AF-A0A9P4H287-F1
#
_entry.id   AF-A0A9P4H287-F1
#
_cell.length_a   1.000
_cell.length_b   1.000
_cell.length_c   1.000
_cell.angle_alpha   90.00
_cell.angle_beta   90.00
_cell.angle_gamma   90.00
#
_symmetry.space_group_name_H-M   'P 1'
#
loop_
_entity.id
_entity.type
_entity.pdbx_description
1 polymer ?
#
loop_
_entity_poly.entity_id
_entity_poly.type
_entity_poly.pdbx_seq_one_letter_code
_entity_poly.pdbx_strand_id
1 'polypeptide(L)'
;MPTRIHLHDYEIRDATPKGKEQCRALSSVFQYHNDDVPFVLHPALQEVGDMGSDRGIVNSGEEVKGLLPELFAGDKLEFDLGKIDASGVMEGWISDQGYWGYEKKAISKRVSDFRNWLFQRPEAQVVVDTHGAVAHFLTEYWDVEDPMIGTAYKNCEHREFVFTPQSTAEDAHVVETAESRARRGLGEPESDPHVLEEMKKMQAEASGGHAQC
;
A
#
# COMPACT_ATOMS: atom_id res chain seq x y z
N MET A 1 2.35 -19.01 33.13
CA MET A 1 2.16 -20.10 32.15
C MET A 1 1.90 -19.43 30.81
N PRO A 2 2.73 -19.58 29.77
CA PRO A 2 2.46 -18.87 28.54
C PRO A 2 1.50 -19.72 27.71
N THR A 3 0.24 -19.30 27.68
CA THR A 3 -0.73 -19.83 26.73
C THR A 3 -0.33 -19.29 25.35
N ARG A 4 0.52 -20.01 24.63
CA ARG A 4 0.70 -19.82 23.18
C ARG A 4 -0.54 -20.36 22.50
N ILE A 5 -1.37 -19.45 21.99
CA ILE A 5 -2.32 -19.76 20.92
C ILE A 5 -1.95 -18.79 19.81
N HIS A 6 -1.20 -19.27 18.83
CA HIS A 6 -0.98 -18.60 17.55
C HIS A 6 -1.71 -19.44 16.51
N LEU A 7 -2.77 -18.91 15.92
CA LEU A 7 -3.42 -19.51 14.75
C LEU A 7 -3.73 -18.41 13.74
N HIS A 8 -2.67 -17.78 13.20
CA HIS A 8 -2.77 -16.81 12.11
C HIS A 8 -3.54 -17.42 10.93
N ASP A 9 -4.83 -17.12 10.86
CA ASP A 9 -5.70 -17.59 9.80
C ASP A 9 -5.48 -16.71 8.57
N TYR A 10 -4.80 -17.27 7.57
CA TYR A 10 -4.52 -16.59 6.29
C TYR A 10 -5.68 -16.73 5.30
N GLU A 11 -6.89 -17.02 5.78
CA GLU A 11 -8.13 -16.88 5.02
C GLU A 11 -8.49 -15.41 4.79
N ILE A 12 -7.63 -14.68 4.08
CA ILE A 12 -7.99 -13.37 3.51
C ILE A 12 -9.11 -13.64 2.51
N ARG A 13 -10.35 -13.27 2.86
CA ARG A 13 -11.58 -13.67 2.15
C ARG A 13 -11.50 -13.42 0.64
N ASP A 14 -10.89 -12.30 0.26
CA ASP A 14 -10.86 -11.81 -1.12
C ASP A 14 -9.48 -11.97 -1.81
N ALA A 15 -8.50 -12.62 -1.15
CA ALA A 15 -7.21 -12.89 -1.78
C ALA A 15 -7.24 -14.18 -2.61
N THR A 16 -6.56 -14.15 -3.76
CA THR A 16 -6.31 -15.36 -4.57
C THR A 16 -5.52 -16.40 -3.77
N PRO A 17 -5.57 -17.71 -4.13
CA PRO A 17 -4.74 -18.72 -3.47
C PRO A 17 -3.25 -18.38 -3.45
N LYS A 18 -2.75 -17.76 -4.52
CA LYS A 18 -1.37 -17.27 -4.63
C LYS A 18 -1.13 -16.08 -3.71
N GLY A 19 -2.05 -15.13 -3.63
CA GLY A 19 -1.97 -14.01 -2.67
C GLY A 19 -1.88 -14.50 -1.23
N LYS A 20 -2.69 -15.50 -0.85
CA LYS A 20 -2.61 -16.13 0.47
C LYS A 20 -1.25 -16.78 0.73
N GLU A 21 -0.66 -17.42 -0.29
CA GLU A 21 0.70 -17.98 -0.20
C GLU A 21 1.76 -16.90 -0.03
N GLN A 22 1.66 -15.80 -0.78
CA GLN A 22 2.56 -14.64 -0.68
C GLN A 22 2.51 -14.01 0.72
N CYS A 23 1.32 -13.81 1.29
CA CYS A 23 1.16 -13.31 2.66
C CYS A 23 1.79 -14.26 3.70
N ARG A 24 1.59 -15.58 3.55
CA ARG A 24 2.22 -16.58 4.42
C ARG A 24 3.74 -16.54 4.33
N ALA A 25 4.28 -16.42 3.12
CA ALA A 25 5.72 -16.34 2.89
C ALA A 25 6.31 -15.09 3.56
N LEU A 26 5.71 -13.91 3.36
CA LEU A 26 6.15 -12.68 4.01
C LEU A 26 6.08 -12.78 5.54
N SER A 27 4.95 -13.24 6.08
CA SER A 27 4.75 -13.45 7.52
C SER A 27 5.83 -14.35 8.14
N SER A 28 6.28 -15.39 7.44
CA SER A 28 7.30 -16.32 7.94
C SER A 28 8.70 -15.72 8.11
N VAL A 29 8.99 -14.59 7.44
CA VAL A 29 10.30 -13.93 7.46
C VAL A 29 10.25 -12.51 8.03
N PHE A 30 9.06 -11.93 8.17
CA PHE A 30 8.89 -10.57 8.66
C PHE A 30 8.97 -10.53 10.19
N GLN A 31 10.08 -9.99 10.69
CA GLN A 31 10.43 -10.05 12.13
C GLN A 31 9.40 -9.38 13.06
N TYR A 32 8.63 -8.40 12.55
CA TYR A 32 7.65 -7.63 13.32
C TYR A 32 6.23 -8.19 13.21
N HIS A 33 6.02 -9.34 12.56
CA HIS A 33 4.68 -9.86 12.28
C HIS A 33 3.82 -10.13 13.53
N ASN A 34 4.46 -10.47 14.65
CA ASN A 34 3.78 -10.80 15.90
C ASN A 34 3.73 -9.61 16.88
N ASP A 35 4.22 -8.43 16.48
CA ASP A 35 4.24 -7.27 17.35
C ASP A 35 2.84 -6.68 17.48
N ASP A 36 2.50 -6.24 18.70
CA ASP A 36 1.24 -5.57 18.95
C ASP A 36 1.35 -4.09 18.55
N VAL A 37 0.72 -3.72 17.44
CA VAL A 37 0.82 -2.38 16.85
C VAL A 37 -0.57 -1.78 16.58
N PRO A 38 -0.72 -0.44 16.66
CA PRO A 38 -1.91 0.23 16.15
C PRO A 38 -1.93 0.20 14.62
N PHE A 39 -3.13 0.21 14.04
CA PHE A 39 -3.33 0.26 12.58
C PHE A 39 -3.91 1.62 12.22
N VAL A 40 -3.25 2.36 11.34
CA VAL A 40 -3.73 3.68 10.90
C VAL A 40 -4.19 3.59 9.46
N LEU A 41 -5.45 3.97 9.19
CA LEU A 41 -5.93 4.10 7.83
C LEU A 41 -5.54 5.48 7.29
N HIS A 42 -4.74 5.50 6.22
CA HIS A 42 -4.30 6.72 5.58
C HIS A 42 -4.65 6.73 4.09
N PRO A 43 -5.73 7.43 3.66
CA PRO A 43 -6.22 7.35 2.29
C PRO A 43 -5.24 7.79 1.19
N ALA A 44 -4.19 8.57 1.53
CA ALA A 44 -3.15 8.94 0.56
C ALA A 44 -2.39 7.74 -0.05
N LEU A 45 -2.50 6.55 0.57
CA LEU A 45 -1.85 5.31 0.14
C LEU A 45 -2.76 4.38 -0.67
N GLN A 46 -4.03 4.76 -0.86
CA GLN A 46 -5.04 3.98 -1.56
C GLN A 46 -4.59 3.58 -2.96
N GLU A 47 -5.10 2.44 -3.44
CA GLU A 47 -4.95 2.01 -4.82
C GLU A 47 -5.32 3.10 -5.82
N VAL A 48 -4.57 3.17 -6.91
CA VAL A 48 -4.77 4.15 -7.96
C VAL A 48 -4.89 3.44 -9.30
N GLY A 49 -5.90 3.78 -10.09
CA GLY A 49 -6.12 3.21 -11.40
C GLY A 49 -7.46 3.62 -12.01
N ASP A 50 -7.50 3.66 -13.34
CA ASP A 50 -8.72 3.99 -14.11
C ASP A 50 -9.60 2.76 -14.40
N MET A 51 -9.11 1.55 -14.09
CA MET A 51 -9.82 0.30 -14.30
C MET A 51 -10.52 -0.21 -13.03
N GLY A 52 -11.35 0.63 -12.42
CA GLY A 52 -12.22 0.20 -11.32
C GLY A 52 -11.50 -0.17 -10.03
N SER A 53 -10.39 0.51 -9.71
CA SER A 53 -9.70 0.38 -8.42
C SER A 53 -10.65 0.59 -7.25
N ASP A 54 -10.47 -0.19 -6.18
CA ASP A 54 -11.30 -0.07 -5.00
C ASP A 54 -10.97 1.24 -4.27
N ARG A 55 -11.92 2.17 -4.31
CA ARG A 55 -11.79 3.48 -3.68
C ARG A 55 -12.52 3.58 -2.34
N GLY A 56 -13.04 2.48 -1.83
CA GLY A 56 -13.91 2.45 -0.67
C GLY A 56 -15.36 2.81 -1.00
N ILE A 57 -16.26 2.47 -0.08
CA ILE A 57 -17.72 2.59 -0.24
C ILE A 57 -18.38 3.57 0.76
N VAL A 58 -17.59 4.16 1.66
CA VAL A 58 -18.03 5.06 2.73
C VAL A 58 -17.15 6.30 2.75
N ASN A 59 -17.68 7.44 3.19
CA ASN A 59 -17.05 8.74 2.96
C ASN A 59 -16.30 9.32 4.15
N SER A 60 -16.33 8.69 5.32
CA SER A 60 -15.68 9.24 6.52
C SER A 60 -15.08 8.15 7.40
N GLY A 61 -14.12 8.51 8.25
CA GLY A 61 -13.54 7.59 9.24
C GLY A 61 -14.57 7.04 10.24
N GLU A 62 -15.62 7.80 10.55
CA GLU A 62 -16.73 7.32 11.39
C GLU A 62 -17.54 6.24 10.68
N GLU A 63 -17.89 6.46 9.41
CA GLU A 63 -18.60 5.45 8.60
C GLU A 63 -17.76 4.20 8.39
N VAL A 64 -16.43 4.34 8.16
CA VAL A 64 -15.52 3.20 8.11
C VAL A 64 -15.60 2.39 9.41
N LYS A 65 -15.52 3.04 10.57
CA LYS A 65 -15.64 2.36 11.87
C LYS A 65 -16.99 1.67 12.06
N GLY A 66 -18.07 2.28 11.56
CA GLY A 66 -19.40 1.67 11.57
C GLY A 66 -19.52 0.44 10.67
N LEU A 67 -18.79 0.43 9.53
CA LEU A 67 -18.82 -0.65 8.55
C LEU A 67 -17.98 -1.87 8.95
N LEU A 68 -16.86 -1.69 9.67
CA LEU A 68 -15.93 -2.78 10.00
C LEU A 68 -16.60 -4.01 10.63
N PRO A 69 -17.50 -3.90 11.64
CA PRO A 69 -18.15 -5.09 12.22
C PRO A 69 -19.02 -5.85 11.23
N GLU A 70 -19.66 -5.16 10.29
CA GLU A 70 -20.48 -5.77 9.25
C GLU A 70 -19.60 -6.44 8.18
N LEU A 71 -18.52 -5.79 7.77
CA LEU A 71 -17.59 -6.28 6.76
C LEU A 71 -16.99 -7.66 7.14
N PHE A 72 -16.71 -7.85 8.42
CA PHE A 72 -16.16 -9.07 9.00
C PHE A 72 -17.19 -9.89 9.80
N ALA A 73 -18.49 -9.65 9.58
CA ALA A 73 -19.53 -10.38 10.28
C ALA A 73 -19.46 -11.89 9.98
N GLY A 74 -19.28 -12.70 11.02
CA GLY A 74 -19.16 -14.15 10.90
C GLY A 74 -17.73 -14.66 10.74
N ASP A 75 -16.76 -13.77 10.56
CA ASP A 75 -15.35 -14.14 10.50
C ASP A 75 -14.79 -14.36 11.92
N LYS A 76 -13.91 -15.36 12.07
CA LYS A 76 -13.19 -15.59 13.32
C LYS A 76 -11.90 -14.76 13.30
N LEU A 77 -12.01 -13.49 13.64
CA LEU A 77 -10.85 -12.60 13.70
C LEU A 77 -9.98 -12.89 14.93
N GLU A 78 -8.70 -13.13 14.71
CA GLU A 78 -7.68 -13.06 15.78
C GLU A 78 -7.23 -11.61 16.06
N PHE A 79 -7.68 -10.67 15.22
CA PHE A 79 -7.37 -9.27 15.25
C PHE A 79 -8.50 -8.45 15.91
N ASP A 80 -8.12 -7.49 16.76
CA ASP A 80 -9.05 -6.56 17.39
C ASP A 80 -9.33 -5.37 16.46
N LEU A 81 -10.54 -5.33 15.87
CA LEU A 81 -11.00 -4.23 15.02
C LEU A 81 -10.94 -2.86 15.72
N GLY A 82 -10.98 -2.81 17.06
CA GLY A 82 -10.82 -1.57 17.84
C GLY A 82 -9.44 -0.92 17.70
N LYS A 83 -8.43 -1.64 17.19
CA LYS A 83 -7.08 -1.12 16.92
C LYS A 83 -6.98 -0.32 15.62
N ILE A 84 -8.04 -0.29 14.81
CA ILE A 84 -8.09 0.49 13.58
C ILE A 84 -8.38 1.95 13.90
N ASP A 85 -7.38 2.79 13.72
CA ASP A 85 -7.47 4.24 13.74
C ASP A 85 -7.81 4.77 12.34
N ALA A 86 -9.09 5.14 12.17
CA ALA A 86 -9.59 5.79 10.96
C ALA A 86 -9.60 7.33 11.05
N SER A 87 -8.91 7.94 12.03
CA SER A 87 -8.91 9.40 12.22
C SER A 87 -8.28 10.18 11.06
N GLY A 88 -7.41 9.54 10.28
CA GLY A 88 -6.84 10.09 9.03
C GLY A 88 -7.77 10.01 7.82
N VAL A 89 -8.92 9.32 7.93
CA VAL A 89 -9.88 9.18 6.84
C VAL A 89 -10.80 10.40 6.79
N MET A 90 -10.57 11.25 5.79
CA MET A 90 -11.28 12.51 5.59
C MET A 90 -12.42 12.41 4.57
N GLU A 91 -13.38 13.33 4.66
CA GLU A 91 -14.49 13.41 3.71
C GLU A 91 -13.99 13.54 2.26
N GLY A 92 -14.62 12.79 1.35
CA GLY A 92 -14.30 12.81 -0.08
C GLY A 92 -13.10 11.97 -0.49
N TRP A 93 -12.52 11.17 0.41
CA TRP A 93 -11.39 10.28 0.11
C TRP A 93 -11.68 9.23 -0.98
N ILE A 94 -12.95 8.90 -1.24
CA ILE A 94 -13.35 7.95 -2.28
C ILE A 94 -13.35 8.54 -3.70
N SER A 95 -13.09 9.85 -3.84
CA SER A 95 -13.09 10.54 -5.13
C SER A 95 -11.97 10.04 -6.05
N ASP A 96 -12.15 10.20 -7.36
CA ASP A 96 -11.11 9.99 -8.39
C ASP A 96 -10.74 11.33 -9.07
N GLN A 97 -11.07 12.46 -8.45
CA GLN A 97 -10.83 13.78 -9.01
C GLN A 97 -9.90 14.61 -8.12
N GLY A 98 -9.23 15.59 -8.73
CA GLY A 98 -8.42 16.57 -8.02
C GLY A 98 -7.30 15.91 -7.20
N TYR A 99 -7.29 16.15 -5.89
CA TYR A 99 -6.28 15.58 -4.98
C TYR A 99 -6.26 14.04 -5.00
N TRP A 100 -7.42 13.41 -5.23
CA TRP A 100 -7.57 11.96 -5.26
C TRP A 100 -7.41 11.34 -6.66
N GLY A 101 -7.15 12.17 -7.68
CA GLY A 101 -7.14 11.74 -9.08
C GLY A 101 -6.01 10.78 -9.46
N TYR A 102 -6.28 10.00 -10.51
CA TYR A 102 -5.31 9.11 -11.15
C TYR A 102 -4.40 9.85 -12.11
N GLU A 103 -3.64 10.80 -11.57
CA GLU A 103 -2.75 11.66 -12.32
C GLU A 103 -1.39 11.70 -11.63
N LYS A 104 -0.29 11.69 -12.41
CA LYS A 104 1.08 11.76 -11.83
C LYS A 104 1.20 12.89 -10.81
N LYS A 105 0.65 14.07 -11.11
CA LYS A 105 0.68 15.24 -10.24
C LYS A 105 -0.11 15.04 -8.94
N ALA A 106 -1.33 14.50 -9.03
CA ALA A 106 -2.18 14.24 -7.87
C ALA A 106 -1.55 13.17 -6.96
N ILE A 107 -1.09 12.06 -7.54
CA ILE A 107 -0.40 10.98 -6.80
C ILE A 107 0.87 11.50 -6.13
N SER A 108 1.71 12.25 -6.87
CA SER A 108 2.93 12.85 -6.31
C SER A 108 2.65 13.76 -5.12
N LYS A 109 1.57 14.57 -5.19
CA LYS A 109 1.15 15.42 -4.08
C LYS A 109 0.67 14.59 -2.89
N ARG A 110 -0.16 13.56 -3.11
CA ARG A 110 -0.65 12.66 -2.05
C ARG A 110 0.47 11.98 -1.29
N VAL A 111 1.42 11.38 -2.01
CA VAL A 111 2.53 10.67 -1.36
C VAL A 111 3.51 11.62 -0.69
N SER A 112 3.69 12.83 -1.20
CA SER A 112 4.51 13.86 -0.56
C SER A 112 3.89 14.30 0.76
N ASP A 113 2.58 14.57 0.78
CA ASP A 113 1.87 14.91 2.01
C ASP A 113 1.91 13.76 3.02
N PHE A 114 1.80 12.52 2.55
CA PHE A 114 1.96 11.35 3.40
C PHE A 114 3.39 11.21 3.97
N ARG A 115 4.44 11.40 3.16
CA ARG A 115 5.83 11.38 3.66
C ARG A 115 6.06 12.46 4.72
N ASN A 116 5.54 13.66 4.49
CA ASN A 116 5.62 14.78 5.42
C ASN A 116 4.91 14.46 6.75
N TRP A 117 3.74 13.83 6.68
CA TRP A 117 3.03 13.32 7.85
C TRP A 117 3.83 12.22 8.57
N LEU A 118 4.39 11.27 7.81
CA LEU A 118 5.17 10.15 8.33
C LEU A 118 6.46 10.62 9.00
N PHE A 119 7.13 11.64 8.47
CA PHE A 119 8.37 12.20 9.04
C PHE A 119 8.17 12.81 10.43
N GLN A 120 6.96 13.26 10.73
CA GLN A 120 6.60 13.87 12.01
C GLN A 120 6.11 12.85 13.04
N ARG A 121 6.09 11.56 12.69
CA ARG A 121 5.67 10.48 13.58
C ARG A 121 6.73 10.22 14.68
N PRO A 122 6.31 10.00 15.94
CA PRO A 122 7.23 9.64 17.02
C PRO A 122 7.68 8.18 16.98
N GLU A 123 7.03 7.32 16.19
CA GLU A 123 7.40 5.91 16.07
C GLU A 123 8.79 5.74 15.45
N ALA A 124 9.61 4.88 16.05
CA ALA A 124 10.95 4.58 15.54
C ALA A 124 10.92 3.82 14.20
N GLN A 125 9.86 3.03 13.98
CA GLN A 125 9.63 2.23 12.79
C GLN A 125 8.14 2.22 12.48
N VAL A 126 7.79 2.36 11.21
CA VAL A 126 6.41 2.30 10.72
C VAL A 126 6.38 1.35 9.52
N VAL A 127 5.41 0.45 9.51
CA VAL A 127 5.13 -0.42 8.36
C VAL A 127 4.10 0.28 7.50
N VAL A 128 4.40 0.43 6.21
CA VAL A 128 3.49 1.03 5.23
C VAL A 128 3.07 -0.06 4.25
N ASP A 129 1.77 -0.36 4.22
CA ASP A 129 1.15 -1.20 3.22
C ASP A 129 0.54 -0.32 2.12
N THR A 130 0.84 -0.61 0.86
CA THR A 130 0.41 0.20 -0.28
C THR A 130 0.51 -0.58 -1.60
N HIS A 131 0.12 0.06 -2.70
CA HIS A 131 0.04 -0.54 -4.02
C HIS A 131 1.26 -0.19 -4.87
N GLY A 132 1.59 -1.04 -5.86
CA GLY A 132 2.81 -0.90 -6.65
C GLY A 132 3.03 0.48 -7.28
N ALA A 133 1.99 1.03 -7.92
CA ALA A 133 2.06 2.38 -8.52
C ALA A 133 2.36 3.45 -7.47
N VAL A 134 1.62 3.47 -6.36
CA VAL A 134 1.82 4.42 -5.24
C VAL A 134 3.21 4.24 -4.62
N ALA A 135 3.68 3.00 -4.46
CA ALA A 135 4.98 2.68 -3.89
C ALA A 135 6.11 3.36 -4.68
N HIS A 136 6.05 3.44 -6.00
CA HIS A 136 7.04 4.17 -6.81
C HIS A 136 7.12 5.64 -6.44
N PHE A 137 5.98 6.34 -6.37
CA PHE A 137 5.97 7.76 -6.00
C PHE A 137 6.37 7.96 -4.54
N LEU A 138 5.89 7.08 -3.65
CA LEU A 138 6.16 7.14 -2.21
C LEU A 138 7.65 7.01 -1.92
N THR A 139 8.30 6.05 -2.57
CA THR A 139 9.71 5.70 -2.35
C THR A 139 10.67 6.43 -3.27
N GLU A 140 10.14 7.25 -4.18
CA GLU A 140 10.88 7.98 -5.20
C GLU A 140 11.78 7.04 -6.04
N TYR A 141 11.30 5.81 -6.24
CA TYR A 141 11.98 4.75 -6.96
C TYR A 141 11.50 4.72 -8.42
N TRP A 142 12.34 5.22 -9.32
CA TRP A 142 11.98 5.43 -10.74
C TRP A 142 12.60 4.40 -11.69
N ASP A 143 12.92 3.20 -11.20
CA ASP A 143 13.52 2.12 -12.01
C ASP A 143 12.46 1.36 -12.84
N VAL A 144 11.57 2.12 -13.47
CA VAL A 144 10.50 1.68 -14.39
C VAL A 144 10.32 2.76 -15.45
N GLU A 145 9.97 2.37 -16.68
CA GLU A 145 9.77 3.32 -17.78
C GLU A 145 8.64 4.32 -17.47
N ASP A 146 7.52 3.84 -16.92
CA ASP A 146 6.45 4.67 -16.40
C ASP A 146 5.76 3.98 -15.21
N PRO A 147 5.81 4.57 -13.99
CA PRO A 147 5.18 4.00 -12.79
C PRO A 147 3.65 3.97 -12.84
N MET A 148 3.04 4.60 -13.84
CA MET A 148 1.59 4.57 -14.06
C MET A 148 1.13 3.34 -14.86
N ILE A 149 2.02 2.62 -15.53
CA ILE A 149 1.66 1.48 -16.40
C ILE A 149 2.55 0.25 -16.17
N GLY A 150 3.35 0.27 -15.11
CA GLY A 150 4.21 -0.82 -14.72
C GLY A 150 4.69 -0.68 -13.29
N THR A 151 5.19 -1.78 -12.74
CA THR A 151 5.75 -1.78 -11.40
C THR A 151 7.03 -2.60 -11.31
N ALA A 152 7.95 -2.15 -10.44
CA ALA A 152 9.09 -2.93 -9.99
C ALA A 152 8.86 -3.49 -8.58
N TYR A 153 7.62 -3.41 -8.06
CA TYR A 153 7.21 -3.97 -6.78
C TYR A 153 6.43 -5.28 -7.00
N LYS A 154 6.84 -6.34 -6.31
CA LYS A 154 6.17 -7.65 -6.28
C LYS A 154 5.14 -7.68 -5.16
N ASN A 155 4.06 -8.44 -5.37
CA ASN A 155 3.06 -8.67 -4.33
C ASN A 155 3.69 -9.26 -3.05
N CYS A 156 3.35 -8.67 -1.91
CA CYS A 156 3.88 -9.00 -0.58
C CYS A 156 5.41 -9.01 -0.47
N GLU A 157 6.14 -8.25 -1.29
CA GLU A 157 7.51 -7.92 -0.93
C GLU A 157 7.55 -6.85 0.17
N HIS A 158 8.66 -6.76 0.90
CA HIS A 158 8.91 -5.63 1.79
C HIS A 158 10.28 -5.04 1.49
N ARG A 159 10.38 -3.72 1.64
CA ARG A 159 11.61 -2.96 1.52
C ARG A 159 11.73 -2.01 2.71
N GLU A 160 12.96 -1.72 3.11
CA GLU A 160 13.23 -0.83 4.24
C GLU A 160 13.83 0.48 3.75
N PHE A 161 13.23 1.57 4.20
CA PHE A 161 13.62 2.93 3.84
C PHE A 161 13.93 3.75 5.09
N VAL A 162 14.80 4.73 4.93
CA VAL A 162 15.08 5.76 5.94
C VAL A 162 14.87 7.14 5.33
N PHE A 163 14.46 8.09 6.16
CA PHE A 163 14.40 9.49 5.73
C PHE A 163 15.79 10.03 5.41
N THR A 164 15.87 10.86 4.38
CA THR A 164 17.13 11.50 4.01
C THR A 164 17.53 12.56 5.02
N PRO A 165 18.83 12.88 5.17
CA PRO A 165 19.28 13.94 6.09
C PRO A 165 18.75 15.34 5.77
N GLN A 166 18.25 15.57 4.55
CA GLN A 166 17.69 16.83 4.08
C GLN A 166 16.18 16.94 4.33
N SER A 167 15.54 15.86 4.80
CA SER A 167 14.10 15.83 5.02
C SER A 167 13.66 16.87 6.04
N THR A 168 12.55 17.52 5.76
CA THR A 168 11.87 18.44 6.68
C THR A 168 10.43 18.00 6.92
N ALA A 169 9.72 18.67 7.83
CA ALA A 169 8.30 18.39 8.09
C ALA A 169 7.41 18.66 6.86
N GLU A 170 7.86 19.50 5.93
CA GLU A 170 7.12 19.89 4.71
C GLU A 170 7.74 19.34 3.42
N ASP A 171 8.92 18.72 3.48
CA ASP A 171 9.66 18.19 2.33
C ASP A 171 10.47 16.96 2.74
N ALA A 172 9.75 15.87 3.03
CA ALA A 172 10.33 14.61 3.46
C ALA A 172 10.60 13.68 2.26
N HIS A 173 11.80 13.11 2.25
CA HIS A 173 12.27 12.18 1.22
C HIS A 173 12.81 10.92 1.86
N VAL A 174 12.77 9.81 1.13
CA VAL A 174 13.23 8.52 1.64
C VAL A 174 14.24 7.89 0.69
N VAL A 175 15.11 7.06 1.25
CA VAL A 175 16.06 6.26 0.48
C VAL A 175 16.06 4.83 0.99
N GLU A 176 16.10 3.86 0.06
CA GLU A 176 16.15 2.45 0.41
C GLU A 176 17.48 2.14 1.11
N THR A 177 17.41 1.39 2.21
CA THR A 177 18.60 0.95 2.95
C THR A 177 19.46 -0.01 2.13
N ALA A 178 20.76 -0.06 2.44
CA ALA A 178 21.68 -0.97 1.75
C ALA A 178 21.32 -2.45 2.04
N GLU A 179 20.87 -2.73 3.26
CA GLU A 179 20.43 -4.04 3.72
C GLU A 179 19.19 -4.51 2.96
N SER A 180 18.20 -3.65 2.77
CA SER A 180 17.02 -3.94 1.94
C SER A 180 17.40 -4.28 0.51
N ARG A 181 18.23 -3.44 -0.11
CA ARG A 181 18.71 -3.67 -1.48
C ARG A 181 19.47 -4.99 -1.61
N ALA A 182 20.32 -5.30 -0.63
CA ALA A 182 21.08 -6.55 -0.61
C ALA A 182 20.17 -7.77 -0.45
N ARG A 183 19.15 -7.71 0.42
CA ARG A 183 18.19 -8.81 0.63
C ARG A 183 17.35 -9.10 -0.62
N ARG A 184 16.86 -8.06 -1.31
CA ARG A 184 16.01 -8.25 -2.50
C ARG A 184 16.80 -8.60 -3.77
N GLY A 185 18.11 -8.33 -3.80
CA GLY A 185 18.97 -8.62 -4.94
C GLY A 185 18.75 -7.70 -6.14
N LEU A 186 19.29 -8.07 -7.31
CA LEU A 186 18.97 -7.40 -8.57
C LEU A 186 17.48 -7.59 -8.86
N GLY A 187 16.78 -6.51 -9.22
CA GLY A 187 15.35 -6.54 -9.47
C GLY A 187 15.01 -7.46 -10.64
N GLU A 188 14.70 -8.72 -10.36
CA GLU A 188 14.17 -9.63 -11.35
C GLU A 188 12.82 -9.11 -11.86
N PRO A 189 12.56 -9.14 -13.18
CA PRO A 189 11.29 -8.69 -13.74
C PRO A 189 10.08 -9.33 -13.07
N GLU A 190 8.95 -8.63 -13.12
CA GLU A 190 7.67 -9.21 -12.70
C GLU A 190 7.39 -10.49 -13.51
N SER A 191 6.93 -11.52 -12.81
CA SER A 191 6.68 -12.85 -13.34
C SER A 191 5.28 -13.38 -13.00
N ASP A 192 4.53 -12.68 -12.14
CA ASP A 192 3.14 -12.99 -11.85
C ASP A 192 2.27 -12.78 -13.09
N PRO A 193 1.63 -13.84 -13.63
CA PRO A 193 0.79 -13.71 -14.81
C PRO A 193 -0.35 -12.69 -14.66
N HIS A 194 -0.91 -12.54 -13.46
CA HIS A 194 -2.01 -11.60 -13.21
C HIS A 194 -1.53 -10.16 -13.31
N VAL A 195 -0.43 -9.82 -12.64
CA VAL A 195 0.19 -8.49 -12.70
C VAL A 195 0.65 -8.17 -14.13
N LEU A 196 1.25 -9.13 -14.82
CA LEU A 196 1.66 -8.96 -16.21
C LEU A 196 0.47 -8.75 -17.16
N GLU A 197 -0.68 -9.37 -16.89
CA GLU A 197 -1.90 -9.14 -17.68
C GLU A 197 -2.48 -7.75 -17.42
N GLU A 198 -2.51 -7.30 -16.17
CA GLU A 198 -2.95 -5.95 -15.80
C GLU A 198 -2.06 -4.88 -16.43
N MET A 199 -0.74 -5.01 -16.32
CA MET A 199 0.22 -4.11 -16.98
C MET A 199 -0.03 -4.04 -18.49
N LYS A 200 -0.27 -5.18 -19.16
CA LYS A 200 -0.60 -5.20 -20.59
C LYS A 200 -1.90 -4.46 -20.91
N LYS A 201 -2.94 -4.60 -20.07
CA LYS A 201 -4.21 -3.87 -20.24
C LYS A 201 -3.99 -2.36 -20.10
N MET A 202 -3.30 -1.93 -19.04
CA MET A 202 -2.97 -0.52 -18.81
C MET A 202 -2.15 0.09 -19.97
N GLN A 203 -1.15 -0.64 -20.46
CA GLN A 203 -0.31 -0.21 -21.59
C GLN A 203 -1.11 -0.08 -22.89
N ALA A 204 -2.05 -1.00 -23.15
CA ALA A 204 -2.91 -0.95 -24.31
C ALA A 204 -3.85 0.27 -24.29
N GLU A 205 -4.44 0.58 -23.13
CA GLU A 205 -5.28 1.76 -22.94
C GLU A 205 -4.50 3.07 -23.12
N ALA A 206 -3.31 3.16 -22.51
CA ALA A 206 -2.42 4.32 -22.67
C ALA A 206 -2.01 4.55 -24.13
N SER A 207 -1.76 3.47 -24.88
CA SER A 207 -1.40 3.53 -26.30
C SER A 207 -2.61 3.86 -27.19
N GLY A 208 -3.81 3.40 -26.84
CA GLY A 208 -5.05 3.69 -27.56
C GLY A 208 -5.53 5.14 -27.43
N GLY A 209 -5.22 5.80 -26.33
CA GLY A 209 -5.54 7.22 -26.10
C GLY A 209 -4.78 8.21 -27.01
N HIS A 210 -3.69 7.78 -27.65
CA HIS A 210 -2.93 8.62 -28.58
C HIS A 210 -3.51 8.67 -30.01
N ALA A 211 -4.56 7.90 -30.32
CA ALA A 211 -5.16 7.84 -31.66
C ALA A 211 -6.30 8.84 -31.92
N GLN A 212 -6.58 9.75 -30.98
CA GLN A 212 -7.57 10.82 -31.14
C GLN A 212 -6.97 12.18 -30.82
N CYS A 213 -6.27 12.76 -31.79
CA CYS A 213 -5.99 14.19 -31.92
C CYS A 213 -6.08 14.58 -33.40
#